data_AF-A0AAN8QVE1-F1
#
_entry.id   AF-A0AAN8QVE1-F1
#
_cell.length_a   1.000
_cell.length_b   1.000
_cell.length_c   1.000
_cell.angle_alpha   90.00
_cell.angle_beta   90.00
_cell.angle_gamma   90.00
#
_symmetry.space_group_name_H-M   'P 1'
#
loop_
_entity.id
_entity.type
_entity.pdbx_description
1 polymer ?
#
loop_
_entity_poly.entity_id
_entity_poly.type
_entity_poly.pdbx_seq_one_letter_code
_entity_poly.pdbx_strand_id
1 'polypeptide(L)'
;MWEQVPQKDSEEKAGKSLSDSSLFVRWGHDLGPESRRVALKKFQYYGYNGFLSDRLSLTRPIPDLRPDGCRNMSYPTNLPQVSIIFIFVNEALSVILRSIHTAMNRTPAHLLKEIILVDDNSNNAELKENLQHFVKETNSQRPDFIKLVRHDKQEGLIRSRVSGWRAASAPVVALFDAHVEFNIGWAEPILLRIKEDRTRIISPSFDNIKYDTFEIEEYPLSAQGFDWELWCRYLNPPKAWWTQHNHTAPIRSPALIGCFVVDRKYFEKIGLLDEGMEVYGGENVELGIRVWQCGGSVEVLPCSRIAHIERAHKPYTQDLTAHVRRNALRVAEVWMDEYKNHVYMAWNIPPQNSGIDIGDLTERKALRNRLQCKSFSWFLANIYSEMRTYSDTVAYGVLKNTLRSDLCLDQGPDSDNIPILYICHGMTPQNVYYTNTQQLHLGVLSPTIDDDDNKCLVDVNSRPRLLECSYATAKRMKLAWQFTQGGSIENRKSKHCLELVENSETEFGYQLAIQKCSGPLPVSARHLTDGKDAQHFDTSLLEFLVCPLSKKQLRYEVNTNELINEELGIAYPIIDGIPNMIPTDARLIKKDPETPVKPAQQA
;
A
#
# COMPACT_ATOMS: atom_id res chain seq x y z
N MET A 1 8.75 41.75 30.01
CA MET A 1 9.09 41.23 31.34
C MET A 1 8.03 40.18 31.67
N TRP A 2 8.47 39.01 32.16
CA TRP A 2 7.70 37.79 32.48
C TRP A 2 7.86 36.70 31.40
N GLU A 3 9.01 36.04 31.53
CA GLU A 3 9.32 34.70 31.04
C GLU A 3 8.37 33.68 31.69
N GLN A 4 7.82 32.76 30.91
CA GLN A 4 7.35 31.47 31.41
C GLN A 4 8.32 30.40 30.93
N VAL A 5 9.08 29.88 31.89
CA VAL A 5 9.93 28.69 31.77
C VAL A 5 9.02 27.48 31.48
N PRO A 6 9.28 26.66 30.45
CA PRO A 6 8.54 25.43 30.26
C PRO A 6 8.83 24.44 31.40
N GLN A 7 7.77 23.86 31.97
CA GLN A 7 7.82 22.85 33.02
C GLN A 7 8.67 21.64 32.60
N LYS A 8 9.71 21.38 33.40
CA LYS A 8 10.69 20.28 33.26
C LYS A 8 10.08 18.86 33.43
N ASP A 9 8.84 18.78 33.92
CA ASP A 9 8.20 17.50 34.32
C ASP A 9 7.44 16.79 33.18
N SER A 10 7.12 17.48 32.07
CA SER A 10 6.45 16.87 30.91
C SER A 10 7.43 16.18 29.94
N GLU A 11 8.67 16.67 29.86
CA GLU A 11 9.75 16.05 29.07
C GLU A 11 10.28 14.77 29.71
N GLU A 12 10.35 14.69 31.04
CA GLU A 12 10.81 13.47 31.74
C GLU A 12 9.82 12.30 31.65
N LYS A 13 8.51 12.58 31.66
CA LYS A 13 7.47 11.55 31.48
C LYS A 13 7.36 11.05 30.03
N ALA A 14 7.56 11.93 29.04
CA ALA A 14 7.67 11.53 27.64
C ALA A 14 8.98 10.75 27.37
N GLY A 15 10.09 11.14 28.00
CA GLY A 15 11.38 10.48 27.89
C GLY A 15 11.40 9.03 28.40
N LYS A 16 10.63 8.72 29.45
CA LYS A 16 10.48 7.33 29.95
C LYS A 16 9.69 6.44 28.99
N SER A 17 8.60 6.94 28.40
CA SER A 17 7.77 6.19 27.43
C SER A 17 8.50 5.92 26.11
N LEU A 18 9.36 6.85 25.66
CA LEU A 18 10.14 6.71 24.42
C LEU A 18 11.35 5.77 24.56
N SER A 19 11.84 5.52 25.79
CA SER A 19 13.01 4.67 26.05
C SER A 19 12.75 3.17 25.94
N ASP A 20 11.48 2.76 25.98
CA ASP A 20 11.01 1.37 25.96
C ASP A 20 10.37 0.96 24.61
N SER A 21 10.62 1.71 23.53
CA SER A 21 10.21 1.25 22.21
C SER A 21 10.87 -0.09 21.92
N SER A 22 10.07 -1.11 21.55
CA SER A 22 10.55 -2.45 21.13
C SER A 22 11.62 -2.38 20.02
N LEU A 23 11.68 -1.27 19.29
CA LEU A 23 12.76 -0.93 18.35
C LEU A 23 14.14 -0.95 19.03
N PHE A 24 14.30 -0.36 20.23
CA PHE A 24 15.61 -0.27 20.89
C PHE A 24 16.07 -1.55 21.58
N VAL A 25 15.21 -2.58 21.66
CA VAL A 25 15.56 -3.87 22.27
C VAL A 25 16.61 -4.60 21.43
N ARG A 26 16.63 -4.41 20.11
CA ARG A 26 17.62 -5.00 19.20
C ARG A 26 18.75 -4.04 18.80
N TRP A 27 18.47 -2.76 18.60
CA TRP A 27 19.46 -1.78 18.15
C TRP A 27 19.44 -0.52 19.01
N GLY A 28 20.59 -0.04 19.47
CA GLY A 28 20.68 1.15 20.34
C GLY A 28 20.67 0.88 21.85
N HIS A 29 20.77 -0.40 22.25
CA HIS A 29 21.05 -0.80 23.64
C HIS A 29 22.26 -0.04 24.21
N ASP A 30 23.32 0.10 23.42
CA ASP A 30 24.56 0.75 23.86
C ASP A 30 24.52 2.29 23.74
N LEU A 31 23.41 2.86 23.25
CA LEU A 31 23.24 4.31 23.16
C LEU A 31 22.76 4.88 24.49
N GLY A 32 23.38 5.98 24.92
CA GLY A 32 22.88 6.79 26.02
C GLY A 32 21.50 7.42 25.73
N PRO A 33 20.77 7.89 26.75
CA PRO A 33 19.37 8.34 26.62
C PRO A 33 19.14 9.38 25.53
N GLU A 34 20.01 10.39 25.43
CA GLU A 34 19.88 11.44 24.42
C GLU A 34 20.11 10.93 23.00
N SER A 35 21.09 10.03 22.82
CA SER A 35 21.34 9.40 21.51
C SER A 35 20.16 8.53 21.07
N ARG A 36 19.51 7.82 22.00
CA ARG A 36 18.27 7.06 21.72
C ARG A 36 17.14 7.99 21.28
N ARG A 37 16.96 9.12 21.95
CA ARG A 37 15.94 10.12 21.60
C ARG A 37 16.13 10.65 20.16
N VAL A 38 17.36 11.00 19.79
CA VAL A 38 17.67 11.45 18.42
C VAL A 38 17.46 10.32 17.40
N ALA A 39 17.90 9.09 17.73
CA ALA A 39 17.71 7.93 16.87
C ALA A 39 16.23 7.65 16.60
N LEU A 40 15.38 7.70 17.63
CA LEU A 40 13.95 7.48 17.51
C LEU A 40 13.28 8.52 16.62
N LYS A 41 13.62 9.80 16.81
CA LYS A 41 13.07 10.89 16.00
C LYS A 41 13.42 10.70 14.53
N LYS A 42 14.66 10.30 14.21
CA LYS A 42 15.06 10.00 12.83
C LYS A 42 14.35 8.77 12.28
N PHE A 43 14.19 7.72 13.08
CA PHE A 43 13.44 6.53 12.68
C PHE A 43 11.98 6.83 12.36
N GLN A 44 11.29 7.58 13.21
CA GLN A 44 9.91 7.99 12.96
C GLN A 44 9.76 8.85 11.71
N TYR A 45 10.75 9.72 11.44
CA TYR A 45 10.72 10.60 10.28
C TYR A 45 11.03 9.87 8.96
N TYR A 46 12.07 9.04 8.94
CA TYR A 46 12.54 8.38 7.70
C TYR A 46 11.95 6.97 7.49
N GLY A 47 11.46 6.29 8.52
CA GLY A 47 11.08 4.86 8.44
C GLY A 47 12.26 3.89 8.49
N TYR A 48 13.46 4.39 8.83
CA TYR A 48 14.68 3.61 9.04
C TYR A 48 15.65 4.36 9.96
N ASN A 49 16.69 3.67 10.43
CA ASN A 49 17.70 4.16 11.36
C ASN A 49 18.65 5.20 10.73
N GLY A 50 18.14 6.41 10.51
CA GLY A 50 18.94 7.52 10.00
C GLY A 50 20.12 7.89 10.91
N PHE A 51 20.02 7.63 12.22
CA PHE A 51 21.10 7.92 13.17
C PHE A 51 22.33 7.03 12.97
N LEU A 52 22.13 5.73 12.70
CA LEU A 52 23.21 4.83 12.32
C LEU A 52 23.73 5.17 10.92
N SER A 53 22.85 5.43 9.96
CA SER A 53 23.25 5.82 8.60
C SER A 53 24.24 6.97 8.60
N ASP A 54 24.03 8.01 9.40
CA ASP A 54 24.94 9.17 9.47
C ASP A 54 26.35 8.83 9.98
N ARG A 55 26.51 7.68 10.64
CA ARG A 55 27.78 7.20 11.20
C ARG A 55 28.42 6.10 10.35
N LEU A 56 27.73 5.61 9.33
CA LEU A 56 28.27 4.66 8.37
C LEU A 56 29.00 5.41 7.26
N SER A 57 30.14 4.87 6.84
CA SER A 57 30.87 5.38 5.68
C SER A 57 29.97 5.45 4.45
N LEU A 58 30.08 6.54 3.69
CA LEU A 58 29.41 6.71 2.38
C LEU A 58 29.97 5.75 1.32
N THR A 59 31.12 5.11 1.59
CA THR A 59 31.81 4.17 0.70
C THR A 59 32.04 2.81 1.36
N ARG A 60 31.19 2.45 2.33
CA ARG A 60 31.31 1.16 3.03
C ARG A 60 31.34 -0.03 2.05
N PRO A 61 32.10 -1.11 2.35
CA PRO A 61 32.01 -2.33 1.58
C PRO A 61 30.64 -3.00 1.78
N ILE A 62 30.15 -3.67 0.73
CA ILE A 62 28.94 -4.49 0.76
C ILE A 62 29.27 -5.89 0.26
N PRO A 63 28.58 -6.95 0.74
CA PRO A 63 28.84 -8.31 0.30
C PRO A 63 28.52 -8.50 -1.20
N ASP A 64 29.35 -9.28 -1.90
CA ASP A 64 29.06 -9.69 -3.28
C ASP A 64 28.16 -10.94 -3.26
N LEU A 65 26.84 -10.70 -3.29
CA LEU A 65 25.80 -11.73 -3.25
C LEU A 65 25.41 -12.24 -4.66
N ARG A 66 26.22 -11.95 -5.69
CA ARG A 66 25.95 -12.46 -7.04
C ARG A 66 26.15 -13.98 -7.08
N PRO A 67 25.34 -14.71 -7.89
CA PRO A 67 25.58 -16.13 -8.16
C PRO A 67 27.02 -16.38 -8.65
N ASP A 68 27.61 -17.52 -8.28
CA ASP A 68 29.02 -17.82 -8.57
C ASP A 68 29.39 -17.67 -10.05
N GLY A 69 28.49 -18.06 -10.95
CA GLY A 69 28.70 -17.92 -12.40
C GLY A 69 28.85 -16.47 -12.88
N CYS A 70 28.25 -15.50 -12.18
CA CYS A 70 28.27 -14.09 -12.57
C CYS A 70 29.65 -13.43 -12.35
N ARG A 71 30.42 -13.91 -11.36
CA ARG A 71 31.72 -13.32 -11.00
C ARG A 71 32.77 -13.48 -12.09
N ASN A 72 32.66 -14.54 -12.88
CA ASN A 72 33.60 -14.89 -13.95
C ASN A 72 33.15 -14.40 -15.33
N MET A 73 32.03 -13.67 -15.43
CA MET A 73 31.54 -13.14 -16.70
C MET A 73 32.35 -11.92 -17.14
N SER A 74 32.73 -11.90 -18.42
CA SER A 74 33.34 -10.74 -19.07
C SER A 74 32.34 -10.04 -19.97
N TYR A 75 32.34 -8.71 -19.96
CA TYR A 75 31.47 -7.89 -20.78
C TYR A 75 32.29 -7.10 -21.81
N PRO A 76 31.74 -6.81 -23.00
CA PRO A 76 32.43 -5.99 -23.99
C PRO A 76 32.62 -4.57 -23.46
N THR A 77 33.71 -3.90 -23.85
CA THR A 77 34.00 -2.52 -23.43
C THR A 77 33.10 -1.48 -24.13
N ASN A 78 32.61 -1.80 -25.32
CA ASN A 78 31.71 -0.95 -26.09
C ASN A 78 30.25 -1.18 -25.67
N LEU A 79 29.88 -0.72 -24.48
CA LEU A 79 28.50 -0.70 -23.97
C LEU A 79 27.94 0.73 -24.03
N PRO A 80 26.60 0.88 -24.16
CA PRO A 80 25.98 2.21 -24.14
C PRO A 80 26.20 2.88 -22.79
N GLN A 81 26.35 4.21 -22.79
CA GLN A 81 26.41 4.97 -21.55
C GLN A 81 25.04 5.03 -20.86
N VAL A 82 25.06 5.24 -19.55
CA VAL A 82 23.87 5.33 -18.69
C VAL A 82 23.82 6.67 -17.93
N SER A 83 22.63 7.25 -17.86
CA SER A 83 22.28 8.33 -16.92
C SER A 83 21.55 7.70 -15.74
N ILE A 84 22.08 7.88 -14.53
CA ILE A 84 21.45 7.37 -13.30
C ILE A 84 20.57 8.49 -12.73
N ILE A 85 19.30 8.20 -12.48
CA ILE A 85 18.30 9.15 -11.99
C ILE A 85 17.86 8.70 -10.59
N PHE A 86 18.11 9.54 -9.59
CA PHE A 86 17.60 9.38 -8.24
C PHE A 86 16.48 10.37 -7.99
N ILE A 87 15.33 9.85 -7.57
CA ILE A 87 14.16 10.64 -7.14
C ILE A 87 14.07 10.62 -5.62
N PHE A 88 13.77 11.77 -5.01
CA PHE A 88 13.65 11.85 -3.56
C PHE A 88 12.72 12.97 -3.10
N VAL A 89 12.14 12.76 -1.91
CA VAL A 89 11.49 13.78 -1.10
C VAL A 89 11.93 13.54 0.34
N ASN A 90 12.52 14.55 0.98
CA ASN A 90 12.94 14.50 2.38
C ASN A 90 13.82 13.28 2.75
N GLU A 91 14.71 12.86 1.85
CA GLU A 91 15.59 11.72 2.11
C GLU A 91 16.73 12.10 3.07
N ALA A 92 17.20 11.15 3.87
CA ALA A 92 18.37 11.39 4.72
C ALA A 92 19.62 11.68 3.86
N LEU A 93 20.34 12.75 4.18
CA LEU A 93 21.54 13.17 3.44
C LEU A 93 22.58 12.04 3.35
N SER A 94 22.84 11.33 4.45
CA SER A 94 23.79 10.20 4.47
C SER A 94 23.39 9.06 3.53
N VAL A 95 22.08 8.84 3.33
CA VAL A 95 21.56 7.79 2.46
C VAL A 95 21.69 8.17 1.00
N ILE A 96 21.23 9.36 0.60
CA ILE A 96 21.33 9.80 -0.80
C ILE A 96 22.79 9.92 -1.24
N LEU A 97 23.67 10.44 -0.38
CA LEU A 97 25.10 10.53 -0.69
C LEU A 97 25.74 9.14 -0.82
N ARG A 98 25.35 8.16 0.00
CA ARG A 98 25.84 6.77 -0.14
C ARG A 98 25.39 6.15 -1.45
N SER A 99 24.15 6.39 -1.88
CA SER A 99 23.65 5.96 -3.20
C SER A 99 24.49 6.55 -4.33
N ILE A 100 24.79 7.85 -4.27
CA ILE A 100 25.61 8.53 -5.28
C ILE A 100 27.05 8.00 -5.28
N HIS A 101 27.68 7.87 -4.11
CA HIS A 101 29.05 7.38 -4.00
C HIS A 101 29.20 5.94 -4.47
N THR A 102 28.27 5.04 -4.11
CA THR A 102 28.29 3.66 -4.58
C THR A 102 28.04 3.58 -6.08
N ALA A 103 27.12 4.38 -6.64
CA ALA A 103 26.91 4.46 -8.08
C ALA A 103 28.18 4.91 -8.83
N MET A 104 28.88 5.94 -8.34
CA MET A 104 30.13 6.44 -8.92
C MET A 104 31.27 5.41 -8.83
N ASN A 105 31.42 4.75 -7.68
CA ASN A 105 32.53 3.83 -7.43
C ASN A 105 32.33 2.46 -8.08
N ARG A 106 31.08 2.03 -8.30
CA ARG A 106 30.74 0.68 -8.79
C ARG A 106 30.27 0.66 -10.24
N THR A 107 30.27 1.82 -10.91
CA THR A 107 29.98 1.92 -12.34
C THR A 107 31.25 2.35 -13.08
N PRO A 108 31.71 1.61 -14.11
CA PRO A 108 32.86 2.03 -14.89
C PRO A 108 32.71 3.46 -15.44
N ALA A 109 33.74 4.28 -15.29
CA ALA A 109 33.68 5.72 -15.59
C ALA A 109 33.29 6.05 -17.04
N HIS A 110 33.64 5.18 -17.99
CA HIS A 110 33.27 5.33 -19.40
C HIS A 110 31.78 5.02 -19.67
N LEU A 111 31.11 4.27 -18.80
CA LEU A 111 29.68 3.93 -18.90
C LEU A 111 28.81 4.96 -18.18
N LEU A 112 29.24 5.48 -17.04
CA LEU A 112 28.47 6.45 -16.27
C LEU A 112 28.57 7.85 -16.91
N LYS A 113 27.53 8.28 -17.64
CA LYS A 113 27.49 9.59 -18.30
C LYS A 113 27.33 10.72 -17.29
N GLU A 114 26.29 10.61 -16.47
CA GLU A 114 25.81 11.64 -15.55
C GLU A 114 24.92 11.02 -14.47
N ILE A 115 24.77 11.75 -13.36
CA ILE A 115 23.81 11.46 -12.29
C ILE A 115 22.81 12.61 -12.22
N ILE A 116 21.52 12.29 -12.11
CA ILE A 116 20.42 13.25 -12.08
C ILE A 116 19.68 13.07 -10.77
N LEU A 117 19.63 14.13 -9.98
CA LEU A 117 18.94 14.18 -8.70
C LEU A 117 17.66 14.97 -8.91
N VAL A 118 16.51 14.36 -8.65
CA VAL A 118 15.19 14.98 -8.76
C VAL A 118 14.61 15.16 -7.35
N ASP A 119 14.62 16.41 -6.89
CA ASP A 119 14.01 16.84 -5.63
C ASP A 119 12.53 17.11 -5.84
N ASP A 120 11.66 16.23 -5.35
CA ASP A 120 10.21 16.34 -5.41
C ASP A 120 9.68 17.27 -4.30
N ASN A 121 10.22 18.48 -4.26
CA ASN A 121 9.87 19.55 -3.32
C ASN A 121 10.10 19.17 -1.84
N SER A 122 11.31 18.71 -1.49
CA SER A 122 11.71 18.50 -0.09
C SER A 122 11.54 19.77 0.74
N ASN A 123 11.21 19.65 2.02
CA ASN A 123 11.07 20.80 2.95
C ASN A 123 12.27 20.97 3.89
N ASN A 124 13.20 20.01 3.90
CA ASN A 124 14.42 20.08 4.71
C ASN A 124 15.45 21.03 4.09
N ALA A 125 15.67 22.20 4.73
CA ALA A 125 16.62 23.21 4.27
C ALA A 125 18.09 22.73 4.32
N GLU A 126 18.47 22.00 5.38
CA GLU A 126 19.82 21.46 5.55
C GLU A 126 20.15 20.44 4.46
N LEU A 127 19.19 19.57 4.11
CA LEU A 127 19.33 18.66 2.97
C LEU A 127 19.60 19.43 1.68
N LYS A 128 18.80 20.47 1.39
CA LYS A 128 18.93 21.25 0.15
C LYS A 128 20.28 21.95 0.05
N GLU A 129 20.75 22.56 1.14
CA GLU A 129 22.01 23.30 1.18
C GLU A 129 23.21 22.36 1.04
N ASN A 130 23.28 21.31 1.87
CA ASN A 130 24.40 20.37 1.88
C ASN A 130 24.49 19.58 0.56
N LEU A 131 23.35 19.16 0.00
CA LEU A 131 23.33 18.50 -1.30
C LEU A 131 23.80 19.43 -2.40
N GLN A 132 23.40 20.70 -2.37
CA GLN A 132 23.85 21.70 -3.35
C GLN A 132 25.35 21.99 -3.23
N HIS A 133 25.91 22.00 -2.02
CA HIS A 133 27.35 22.09 -1.81
C HIS A 133 28.08 20.89 -2.45
N PHE A 134 27.65 19.67 -2.12
CA PHE A 134 28.20 18.43 -2.69
C PHE A 134 28.16 18.40 -4.22
N VAL A 135 27.04 18.83 -4.82
CA VAL A 135 26.88 18.92 -6.29
C VAL A 135 27.87 19.90 -6.88
N LYS A 136 28.03 21.10 -6.29
CA LYS A 136 28.99 22.11 -6.76
C LYS A 136 30.43 21.59 -6.69
N GLU A 137 30.80 20.97 -5.57
CA GLU A 137 32.13 20.41 -5.38
C GLU A 137 32.42 19.31 -6.41
N THR A 138 31.49 18.36 -6.58
CA THR A 138 31.65 17.28 -7.56
C THR A 138 31.75 17.81 -8.99
N ASN A 139 30.90 18.78 -9.35
CA ASN A 139 30.92 19.36 -10.70
C ASN A 139 32.15 20.24 -10.96
N SER A 140 32.81 20.77 -9.93
CA SER A 140 34.10 21.46 -10.10
C SER A 140 35.20 20.50 -10.60
N GLN A 141 35.11 19.22 -10.25
CA GLN A 141 36.04 18.17 -10.69
C GLN A 141 35.59 17.51 -11.99
N ARG A 142 34.28 17.35 -12.19
CA ARG A 142 33.69 16.77 -13.38
C ARG A 142 32.51 17.63 -13.87
N PRO A 143 32.75 18.59 -14.78
CA PRO A 143 31.72 19.53 -15.23
C PRO A 143 30.45 18.84 -15.74
N ASP A 144 29.30 19.41 -15.36
CA ASP A 144 27.95 18.94 -15.71
C ASP A 144 27.66 17.46 -15.39
N PHE A 145 28.39 16.88 -14.45
CA PHE A 145 28.26 15.46 -14.12
C PHE A 145 27.02 15.15 -13.27
N ILE A 146 26.76 15.96 -12.25
CA ILE A 146 25.55 15.85 -11.42
C ILE A 146 24.60 16.99 -11.77
N LYS A 147 23.40 16.65 -12.22
CA LYS A 147 22.31 17.60 -12.49
C LYS A 147 21.29 17.54 -11.37
N LEU A 148 20.88 18.71 -10.87
CA LEU A 148 19.84 18.82 -9.85
C LEU A 148 18.57 19.43 -10.49
N VAL A 149 17.50 18.65 -10.52
CA VAL A 149 16.16 19.06 -10.95
C VAL A 149 15.32 19.26 -9.68
N ARG A 150 14.66 20.41 -9.57
CA ARG A 150 13.78 20.73 -8.42
C ARG A 150 12.38 21.03 -8.92
N HIS A 151 11.39 20.45 -8.26
CA HIS A 151 9.98 20.80 -8.47
C HIS A 151 9.56 21.95 -7.55
N ASP A 152 8.66 22.80 -8.04
CA ASP A 152 8.09 23.92 -7.27
C ASP A 152 6.98 23.46 -6.28
N LYS A 153 6.43 22.27 -6.51
CA LYS A 153 5.46 21.59 -5.65
C LYS A 153 5.72 20.09 -5.68
N GLN A 154 5.14 19.35 -4.74
CA GLN A 154 5.25 17.89 -4.74
C GLN A 154 4.41 17.31 -5.89
N GLU A 155 5.08 16.68 -6.85
CA GLU A 155 4.49 16.10 -8.06
C GLU A 155 4.28 14.59 -7.96
N GLY A 156 4.97 13.92 -7.02
CA GLY A 156 4.93 12.49 -6.81
C GLY A 156 6.00 11.73 -7.61
N LEU A 157 6.11 10.43 -7.30
CA LEU A 157 7.13 9.51 -7.85
C LEU A 157 7.11 9.49 -9.38
N ILE A 158 5.91 9.36 -9.96
CA ILE A 158 5.71 9.15 -11.39
C ILE A 158 6.24 10.33 -12.20
N ARG A 159 5.78 11.54 -11.89
CA ARG A 159 6.19 12.76 -12.59
C ARG A 159 7.66 13.09 -12.32
N SER A 160 8.16 12.80 -11.12
CA SER A 160 9.59 12.95 -10.80
C SER A 160 10.49 12.06 -11.65
N ARG A 161 10.10 10.79 -11.87
CA ARG A 161 10.81 9.89 -12.81
C ARG A 161 10.83 10.45 -14.22
N VAL A 162 9.70 11.00 -14.68
CA VAL A 162 9.60 11.59 -16.03
C VAL A 162 10.43 12.87 -16.14
N SER A 163 10.43 13.76 -15.14
CA SER A 163 11.28 14.96 -15.09
C SER A 163 12.77 14.60 -15.13
N GLY A 164 13.19 13.57 -14.38
CA GLY A 164 14.56 13.06 -14.43
C GLY A 164 14.93 12.51 -15.81
N TRP A 165 14.02 11.78 -16.45
CA TRP A 165 14.20 11.30 -17.82
C TRP A 165 14.36 12.46 -18.82
N ARG A 166 13.56 13.53 -18.70
CA ARG A 166 13.65 14.73 -19.55
C ARG A 166 15.02 15.41 -19.45
N ALA A 167 15.65 15.37 -18.27
CA ALA A 167 16.98 15.94 -18.04
C ALA A 167 18.14 15.03 -18.53
N ALA A 168 17.86 13.77 -18.85
CA ALA A 168 18.84 12.76 -19.21
C ALA A 168 19.27 12.82 -20.68
N SER A 169 20.57 12.63 -20.90
CA SER A 169 21.22 12.71 -22.21
C SER A 169 21.78 11.38 -22.71
N ALA A 170 22.06 10.42 -21.81
CA ALA A 170 22.62 9.13 -22.20
C ALA A 170 21.64 8.27 -23.03
N PRO A 171 22.13 7.28 -23.80
CA PRO A 171 21.28 6.34 -24.52
C PRO A 171 20.40 5.49 -23.60
N VAL A 172 20.88 5.14 -22.41
CA VAL A 172 20.17 4.34 -21.41
C VAL A 172 19.92 5.18 -20.16
N VAL A 173 18.75 5.03 -19.55
CA VAL A 173 18.40 5.65 -18.27
C VAL A 173 18.17 4.58 -17.21
N ALA A 174 18.67 4.82 -16.01
CA ALA A 174 18.43 3.97 -14.85
C ALA A 174 17.66 4.78 -13.81
N LEU A 175 16.41 4.41 -13.54
CA LEU A 175 15.51 5.11 -12.63
C LEU A 175 15.49 4.37 -11.29
N PHE A 176 16.05 5.02 -10.27
CA PHE A 176 16.20 4.46 -8.94
C PHE A 176 15.63 5.36 -7.84
N ASP A 177 15.23 4.73 -6.75
CA ASP A 177 14.98 5.40 -5.48
C ASP A 177 16.31 5.90 -4.90
N ALA A 178 16.26 6.93 -4.05
CA ALA A 178 17.47 7.54 -3.48
C ALA A 178 18.14 6.75 -2.34
N HIS A 179 17.60 5.58 -1.97
CA HIS A 179 18.05 4.77 -0.84
C HIS A 179 18.49 3.37 -1.29
N VAL A 180 19.53 3.33 -2.10
CA VAL A 180 20.08 2.12 -2.70
C VAL A 180 21.61 2.06 -2.59
N GLU A 181 22.18 0.86 -2.55
CA GLU A 181 23.63 0.64 -2.62
C GLU A 181 23.96 -0.34 -3.76
N PHE A 182 24.79 0.11 -4.70
CA PHE A 182 25.10 -0.65 -5.91
C PHE A 182 26.17 -1.72 -5.65
N ASN A 183 25.96 -2.94 -6.15
CA ASN A 183 26.96 -4.00 -6.09
C ASN A 183 27.94 -3.92 -7.27
N ILE A 184 29.05 -4.65 -7.16
CA ILE A 184 30.08 -4.74 -8.21
C ILE A 184 29.47 -5.36 -9.47
N GLY A 185 29.73 -4.75 -10.63
CA GLY A 185 29.33 -5.31 -11.91
C GLY A 185 27.82 -5.28 -12.16
N TRP A 186 27.10 -4.34 -11.54
CA TRP A 186 25.65 -4.22 -11.71
C TRP A 186 25.27 -3.69 -13.11
N ALA A 187 26.07 -2.78 -13.68
CA ALA A 187 25.68 -2.02 -14.86
C ALA A 187 25.89 -2.80 -16.16
N GLU A 188 27.04 -3.45 -16.30
CA GLU A 188 27.49 -4.15 -17.50
C GLU A 188 26.49 -5.21 -18.02
N PRO A 189 25.96 -6.14 -17.19
CA PRO A 189 24.96 -7.11 -17.63
C PRO A 189 23.68 -6.44 -18.15
N ILE A 190 23.22 -5.38 -17.48
CA ILE A 190 22.03 -4.63 -17.89
C ILE A 190 22.27 -3.95 -19.24
N LEU A 191 23.39 -3.23 -19.38
CA LEU A 191 23.70 -2.47 -20.58
C LEU A 191 23.96 -3.37 -21.79
N LEU A 192 24.55 -4.54 -21.57
CA LEU A 192 24.66 -5.57 -22.62
C LEU A 192 23.26 -6.02 -23.06
N ARG A 193 22.38 -6.32 -22.10
CA ARG A 193 21.05 -6.86 -22.39
C ARG A 193 20.16 -5.88 -23.16
N ILE A 194 20.25 -4.58 -22.84
CA ILE A 194 19.56 -3.50 -23.57
C ILE A 194 20.21 -3.23 -24.93
N LYS A 195 21.54 -3.38 -25.05
CA LYS A 195 22.23 -3.25 -26.34
C LYS A 195 21.80 -4.33 -27.33
N GLU A 196 21.59 -5.56 -26.86
CA GLU A 196 21.09 -6.68 -27.67
C GLU A 196 19.67 -6.44 -28.18
N ASP A 197 18.82 -5.79 -27.38
CA ASP A 197 17.45 -5.46 -27.72
C ASP A 197 16.96 -4.29 -26.87
N ARG A 198 16.68 -3.18 -27.55
CA ARG A 198 16.26 -1.93 -26.92
C ARG A 198 14.84 -1.94 -26.37
N THR A 199 14.05 -2.97 -26.70
CA THR A 199 12.66 -3.10 -26.24
C THR A 199 12.54 -3.79 -24.87
N ARG A 200 13.68 -4.09 -24.23
CA ARG A 200 13.74 -4.67 -22.91
C ARG A 200 13.78 -3.61 -21.83
N ILE A 201 12.95 -3.79 -20.80
CA ILE A 201 13.08 -3.09 -19.53
C ILE A 201 13.67 -4.06 -18.52
N ILE A 202 14.78 -3.65 -17.91
CA ILE A 202 15.57 -4.50 -17.04
C ILE A 202 15.46 -4.02 -15.60
N SER A 203 15.08 -4.93 -14.71
CA SER A 203 15.17 -4.73 -13.27
C SER A 203 16.40 -5.49 -12.74
N PRO A 204 17.21 -4.89 -11.84
CA PRO A 204 18.21 -5.64 -11.11
C PRO A 204 17.54 -6.60 -10.12
N SER A 205 18.28 -7.60 -9.64
CA SER A 205 17.90 -8.33 -8.43
C SER A 205 18.12 -7.42 -7.22
N PHE A 206 17.12 -7.30 -6.36
CA PHE A 206 17.23 -6.50 -5.14
C PHE A 206 17.75 -7.33 -3.98
N ASP A 207 18.56 -6.72 -3.12
CA ASP A 207 18.90 -7.20 -1.79
C ASP A 207 18.28 -6.26 -0.75
N ASN A 208 18.02 -6.74 0.46
CA ASN A 208 17.43 -5.90 1.51
C ASN A 208 18.51 -5.25 2.37
N ILE A 209 18.51 -3.92 2.44
CA ILE A 209 19.22 -3.19 3.50
C ILE A 209 18.23 -3.05 4.66
N LYS A 210 18.47 -3.81 5.74
CA LYS A 210 17.59 -3.77 6.91
C LYS A 210 17.47 -2.35 7.46
N TYR A 211 16.23 -1.88 7.66
CA TYR A 211 15.97 -0.51 8.12
C TYR A 211 16.61 -0.17 9.46
N ASP A 212 16.90 -1.15 10.31
CA ASP A 212 17.40 -0.95 11.68
C ASP A 212 18.93 -0.99 11.77
N THR A 213 19.54 -2.00 11.16
CA THR A 213 20.96 -2.34 11.30
C THR A 213 21.80 -1.96 10.09
N PHE A 214 21.16 -1.65 8.95
CA PHE A 214 21.82 -1.43 7.66
C PHE A 214 22.63 -2.64 7.15
N GLU A 215 22.45 -3.82 7.75
CA GLU A 215 22.98 -5.08 7.21
C GLU A 215 22.28 -5.41 5.90
N ILE A 216 23.02 -6.04 4.98
CA ILE A 216 22.49 -6.48 3.70
C ILE A 216 22.11 -7.95 3.80
N GLU A 217 20.85 -8.23 3.56
CA GLU A 217 20.26 -9.56 3.50
C GLU A 217 19.98 -9.95 2.05
N GLU A 218 20.44 -11.13 1.66
CA GLU A 218 20.24 -11.65 0.31
C GLU A 218 18.76 -12.00 0.09
N TYR A 219 18.13 -11.40 -0.92
CA TYR A 219 16.83 -11.88 -1.37
C TYR A 219 16.98 -13.00 -2.42
N PRO A 220 16.11 -14.04 -2.36
CA PRO A 220 16.08 -15.10 -3.34
C PRO A 220 15.86 -14.58 -4.77
N LEU A 221 16.48 -15.27 -5.74
CA LEU A 221 16.23 -15.01 -7.15
C LEU A 221 14.75 -15.25 -7.48
N SER A 222 14.08 -14.18 -7.88
CA SER A 222 12.63 -14.15 -8.01
C SER A 222 12.23 -13.44 -9.30
N ALA A 223 11.14 -13.91 -9.91
CA ALA A 223 10.39 -13.10 -10.87
C ALA A 223 9.61 -12.02 -10.11
N GLN A 224 9.09 -11.03 -10.82
CA GLN A 224 8.31 -9.93 -10.25
C GLN A 224 6.93 -9.91 -10.90
N GLY A 225 5.88 -9.96 -10.08
CA GLY A 225 4.48 -9.94 -10.49
C GLY A 225 3.64 -9.03 -9.62
N PHE A 226 2.33 -9.25 -9.61
CA PHE A 226 1.37 -8.43 -8.86
C PHE A 226 0.09 -9.20 -8.50
N ASP A 227 -0.67 -8.68 -7.54
CA ASP A 227 -2.02 -9.14 -7.20
C ASP A 227 -3.13 -8.30 -7.85
N TRP A 228 -4.40 -8.61 -7.61
CA TRP A 228 -5.52 -7.86 -8.20
C TRP A 228 -5.73 -6.46 -7.60
N GLU A 229 -5.11 -6.14 -6.47
CA GLU A 229 -5.05 -4.76 -5.95
C GLU A 229 -3.96 -3.93 -6.68
N LEU A 230 -3.16 -4.60 -7.51
CA LEU A 230 -1.98 -4.10 -8.21
C LEU A 230 -0.80 -3.78 -7.29
N TRP A 231 -0.69 -4.50 -6.17
CA TRP A 231 0.54 -4.53 -5.38
C TRP A 231 1.54 -5.48 -6.00
N CYS A 232 2.80 -5.04 -6.08
CA CYS A 232 3.86 -5.90 -6.58
C CYS A 232 4.24 -6.98 -5.58
N ARG A 233 4.57 -8.15 -6.12
CA ARG A 233 4.96 -9.34 -5.37
C ARG A 233 6.17 -10.00 -6.02
N TYR A 234 7.00 -10.61 -5.20
CA TYR A 234 7.99 -11.56 -5.68
C TYR A 234 7.30 -12.88 -6.03
N LEU A 235 7.66 -13.44 -7.16
CA LEU A 235 7.17 -14.72 -7.65
C LEU A 235 8.34 -15.70 -7.77
N ASN A 236 8.04 -16.99 -7.66
CA ASN A 236 8.98 -18.01 -8.11
C ASN A 236 9.33 -17.78 -9.59
N PRO A 237 10.61 -17.92 -9.99
CA PRO A 237 10.96 -17.90 -11.40
C PRO A 237 10.15 -18.94 -12.19
N PRO A 238 9.84 -18.67 -13.48
CA PRO A 238 9.09 -19.61 -14.30
C PRO A 238 9.74 -21.00 -14.29
N LYS A 239 8.94 -22.06 -14.30
CA LYS A 239 9.45 -23.45 -14.28
C LYS A 239 10.52 -23.72 -15.34
N ALA A 240 10.37 -23.14 -16.53
CA ALA A 240 11.35 -23.24 -17.62
C ALA A 240 12.73 -22.67 -17.26
N TRP A 241 12.80 -21.64 -16.42
CA TRP A 241 14.07 -21.07 -15.94
C TRP A 241 14.80 -22.05 -15.03
N TRP A 242 14.10 -22.69 -14.08
CA TRP A 242 14.67 -23.71 -13.20
C TRP A 242 15.23 -24.90 -13.97
N THR A 243 14.55 -25.34 -15.03
CA THR A 243 15.01 -26.48 -15.85
C THR A 243 16.32 -26.21 -16.60
N GLN A 244 16.72 -24.94 -16.77
CA GLN A 244 17.98 -24.58 -17.44
C GLN A 244 19.20 -24.79 -16.53
N HIS A 245 19.02 -24.93 -15.22
CA HIS A 245 20.11 -25.05 -14.24
C HIS A 245 21.18 -23.95 -14.35
N ASN A 246 20.77 -22.77 -14.82
CA ASN A 246 21.64 -21.62 -15.01
C ASN A 246 21.14 -20.43 -14.18
N HIS A 247 21.68 -20.26 -12.98
CA HIS A 247 21.30 -19.18 -12.07
C HIS A 247 21.78 -17.78 -12.52
N THR A 248 22.51 -17.68 -13.63
CA THR A 248 22.90 -16.40 -14.25
C THR A 248 21.91 -15.93 -15.30
N ALA A 249 21.00 -16.80 -15.75
CA ALA A 249 20.09 -16.50 -16.85
C ALA A 249 19.08 -15.41 -16.46
N PRO A 250 18.70 -14.51 -17.37
CA PRO A 250 17.62 -13.55 -17.15
C PRO A 250 16.32 -14.25 -16.74
N ILE A 251 15.61 -13.69 -15.77
CA ILE A 251 14.30 -14.16 -15.33
C ILE A 251 13.23 -13.29 -16.00
N ARG A 252 12.35 -13.89 -16.79
CA ARG A 252 11.19 -13.17 -17.35
C ARG A 252 10.19 -12.87 -16.22
N SER A 253 9.74 -11.63 -16.15
CA SER A 253 8.87 -11.15 -15.07
C SER A 253 7.62 -10.46 -15.61
N PRO A 254 6.41 -10.76 -15.10
CA PRO A 254 5.19 -10.05 -15.48
C PRO A 254 5.21 -8.53 -15.21
N ALA A 255 5.88 -8.10 -14.15
CA ALA A 255 5.92 -6.71 -13.71
C ALA A 255 7.31 -6.30 -13.20
N LEU A 256 7.39 -5.08 -12.67
CA LEU A 256 8.59 -4.43 -12.12
C LEU A 256 8.32 -4.05 -10.66
N ILE A 257 9.28 -4.20 -9.75
CA ILE A 257 9.13 -3.79 -8.35
C ILE A 257 9.51 -2.32 -8.07
N GLY A 258 9.69 -1.54 -9.13
CA GLY A 258 9.78 -0.07 -9.09
C GLY A 258 11.05 0.50 -9.72
N CYS A 259 12.21 -0.03 -9.35
CA CYS A 259 13.50 0.40 -9.89
C CYS A 259 13.86 -0.36 -11.18
N PHE A 260 14.21 0.36 -12.25
CA PHE A 260 14.46 -0.26 -13.56
C PHE A 260 15.40 0.57 -14.46
N VAL A 261 15.91 -0.10 -15.49
CA VAL A 261 16.81 0.46 -16.50
C VAL A 261 16.23 0.19 -17.89
N VAL A 262 16.25 1.22 -18.76
CA VAL A 262 15.59 1.17 -20.06
C VAL A 262 16.31 2.03 -21.10
N ASP A 263 16.23 1.66 -22.39
CA ASP A 263 16.63 2.53 -23.49
C ASP A 263 15.77 3.81 -23.48
N ARG A 264 16.44 4.98 -23.49
CA ARG A 264 15.79 6.28 -23.29
C ARG A 264 14.75 6.58 -24.36
N LYS A 265 15.02 6.22 -25.61
CA LYS A 265 14.13 6.48 -26.76
C LYS A 265 12.99 5.48 -26.82
N TYR A 266 13.26 4.21 -26.46
CA TYR A 266 12.21 3.21 -26.33
C TYR A 266 11.20 3.63 -25.27
N PHE A 267 11.66 4.10 -24.10
CA PHE A 267 10.79 4.55 -23.01
C PHE A 267 9.85 5.68 -23.44
N GLU A 268 10.37 6.66 -24.20
CA GLU A 268 9.57 7.73 -24.82
C GLU A 268 8.55 7.18 -25.82
N LYS A 269 8.99 6.29 -26.71
CA LYS A 269 8.15 5.68 -27.75
C LYS A 269 6.95 4.94 -27.14
N ILE A 270 7.13 4.26 -26.01
CA ILE A 270 6.05 3.55 -25.33
C ILE A 270 5.24 4.44 -24.38
N GLY A 271 5.47 5.76 -24.39
CA GLY A 271 4.68 6.74 -23.67
C GLY A 271 5.03 6.92 -22.19
N LEU A 272 6.32 6.77 -21.83
CA LEU A 272 6.87 7.02 -20.49
C LEU A 272 6.04 6.35 -19.37
N LEU A 273 5.86 7.00 -18.21
CA LEU A 273 4.87 6.62 -17.21
C LEU A 273 3.60 7.46 -17.39
N ASP A 274 2.47 6.98 -16.89
CA ASP A 274 1.21 7.73 -16.90
C ASP A 274 1.26 8.90 -15.91
N GLU A 275 1.60 10.12 -16.38
CA GLU A 275 1.65 11.34 -15.55
C GLU A 275 0.29 11.75 -14.94
N GLY A 276 -0.81 11.09 -15.34
CA GLY A 276 -2.13 11.23 -14.69
C GLY A 276 -2.29 10.41 -13.40
N MET A 277 -1.32 9.55 -13.07
CA MET A 277 -1.22 8.90 -11.75
C MET A 277 -0.73 9.88 -10.69
N GLU A 278 -1.18 9.68 -9.46
CA GLU A 278 -0.89 10.55 -8.33
C GLU A 278 0.03 9.88 -7.32
N VAL A 279 0.98 10.65 -6.80
CA VAL A 279 1.88 10.31 -5.67
C VAL A 279 2.68 9.02 -5.88
N TYR A 280 2.08 7.84 -5.70
CA TYR A 280 2.73 6.54 -5.70
C TYR A 280 1.72 5.41 -5.99
N GLY A 281 2.20 4.32 -6.61
CA GLY A 281 1.51 3.03 -6.68
C GLY A 281 0.84 2.77 -8.01
N GLY A 282 0.96 1.51 -8.47
CA GLY A 282 0.40 1.01 -9.72
C GLY A 282 1.23 1.33 -10.98
N GLU A 283 2.16 2.30 -10.93
CA GLU A 283 2.91 2.74 -12.12
C GLU A 283 3.87 1.67 -12.66
N ASN A 284 4.41 0.87 -11.75
CA ASN A 284 5.34 -0.20 -12.03
C ASN A 284 4.64 -1.43 -12.61
N VAL A 285 3.43 -1.74 -12.11
CA VAL A 285 2.54 -2.76 -12.68
C VAL A 285 2.04 -2.33 -14.05
N GLU A 286 1.59 -1.09 -14.19
CA GLU A 286 1.15 -0.51 -15.48
C GLU A 286 2.23 -0.62 -16.54
N LEU A 287 3.47 -0.25 -16.20
CA LEU A 287 4.59 -0.33 -17.11
C LEU A 287 4.86 -1.79 -17.52
N GLY A 288 4.83 -2.73 -16.57
CA GLY A 288 5.02 -4.15 -16.86
C GLY A 288 3.99 -4.71 -17.84
N ILE A 289 2.70 -4.49 -17.57
CA ILE A 289 1.60 -4.92 -18.43
C ILE A 289 1.75 -4.32 -19.83
N ARG A 290 1.94 -2.99 -19.91
CA ARG A 290 2.09 -2.28 -21.18
C ARG A 290 3.26 -2.78 -21.99
N VAL A 291 4.44 -2.95 -21.40
CA VAL A 291 5.64 -3.40 -22.11
C VAL A 291 5.40 -4.74 -22.79
N TRP A 292 4.84 -5.71 -22.05
CA TRP A 292 4.54 -7.03 -22.60
C TRP A 292 3.46 -7.00 -23.67
N GLN A 293 2.34 -6.31 -23.42
CA GLN A 293 1.25 -6.22 -24.39
C GLN A 293 1.69 -5.50 -25.67
N CYS A 294 2.59 -4.51 -25.58
CA CYS A 294 3.03 -3.70 -26.71
C CYS A 294 4.34 -4.18 -27.34
N GLY A 295 4.74 -5.44 -27.10
CA GLY A 295 5.80 -6.13 -27.84
C GLY A 295 7.23 -5.96 -27.33
N GLY A 296 7.42 -5.42 -26.11
CA GLY A 296 8.69 -5.49 -25.39
C GLY A 296 8.73 -6.65 -24.39
N SER A 297 9.71 -6.61 -23.49
CA SER A 297 9.83 -7.59 -22.41
C SER A 297 10.35 -6.98 -21.11
N VAL A 298 9.93 -7.54 -19.99
CA VAL A 298 10.46 -7.23 -18.67
C VAL A 298 11.29 -8.41 -18.15
N GLU A 299 12.50 -8.11 -17.69
CA GLU A 299 13.45 -9.12 -17.20
C GLU A 299 14.12 -8.67 -15.90
N VAL A 300 14.34 -9.63 -14.99
CA VAL A 300 15.19 -9.47 -13.80
C VAL A 300 16.52 -10.14 -14.08
N LEU A 301 17.65 -9.46 -13.83
CA LEU A 301 18.98 -10.02 -14.05
C LEU A 301 19.66 -10.44 -12.74
N PRO A 302 19.85 -11.75 -12.48
CA PRO A 302 20.53 -12.25 -11.28
C PRO A 302 21.95 -11.70 -11.06
N CYS A 303 22.68 -11.44 -12.15
CA CYS A 303 24.05 -10.93 -12.10
C CYS A 303 24.14 -9.42 -11.81
N SER A 304 23.02 -8.69 -11.87
CA SER A 304 22.96 -7.28 -11.49
C SER A 304 22.24 -7.17 -10.16
N ARG A 305 22.99 -6.95 -9.07
CA ARG A 305 22.42 -6.82 -7.72
C ARG A 305 22.52 -5.40 -7.21
N ILE A 306 21.45 -4.91 -6.59
CA ILE A 306 21.38 -3.62 -5.91
C ILE A 306 20.69 -3.83 -4.56
N ALA A 307 21.30 -3.35 -3.49
CA ALA A 307 20.67 -3.39 -2.18
C ALA A 307 19.75 -2.15 -2.01
N HIS A 308 18.54 -2.33 -1.48
CA HIS A 308 17.53 -1.28 -1.29
C HIS A 308 17.06 -1.25 0.16
N ILE A 309 16.84 -0.06 0.74
CA ILE A 309 16.34 0.05 2.12
C ILE A 309 14.83 -0.25 2.17
N GLU A 310 14.46 -1.39 2.74
CA GLU A 310 13.08 -1.71 3.06
C GLU A 310 12.63 -0.92 4.30
N ARG A 311 11.81 0.12 4.10
CA ARG A 311 11.35 0.97 5.21
C ARG A 311 10.37 0.25 6.12
N ALA A 312 10.46 0.50 7.43
CA ALA A 312 9.45 0.08 8.40
C ALA A 312 8.09 0.76 8.15
N HIS A 313 8.10 2.01 7.67
CA HIS A 313 6.91 2.74 7.24
C HIS A 313 7.25 3.77 6.15
N LYS A 314 6.26 4.09 5.31
CA LYS A 314 6.41 5.02 4.17
C LYS A 314 6.01 6.45 4.59
N PRO A 315 6.90 7.46 4.55
CA PRO A 315 6.61 8.81 5.07
C PRO A 315 5.99 9.79 4.04
N TYR A 316 5.47 9.31 2.91
CA TYR A 316 5.14 10.17 1.76
C TYR A 316 3.81 10.92 1.86
N THR A 317 2.80 10.32 2.50
CA THR A 317 1.46 10.90 2.68
C THR A 317 0.72 10.20 3.83
N GLN A 318 -0.27 10.87 4.42
CA GLN A 318 -1.10 10.31 5.50
C GLN A 318 -2.12 9.27 5.00
N ASP A 319 -2.64 9.43 3.77
CA ASP A 319 -3.54 8.47 3.14
C ASP A 319 -3.01 8.06 1.76
N LEU A 320 -2.29 6.95 1.72
CA LEU A 320 -1.77 6.36 0.49
C LEU A 320 -2.87 5.57 -0.24
N THR A 321 -3.88 5.07 0.49
CA THR A 321 -4.89 4.15 -0.01
C THR A 321 -5.73 4.79 -1.11
N ALA A 322 -6.15 6.04 -0.93
CA ALA A 322 -6.95 6.76 -1.93
C ALA A 322 -6.21 6.89 -3.27
N HIS A 323 -4.93 7.28 -3.25
CA HIS A 323 -4.12 7.45 -4.47
C HIS A 323 -3.83 6.12 -5.15
N VAL A 324 -3.45 5.09 -4.40
CA VAL A 324 -3.16 3.76 -4.97
C VAL A 324 -4.42 3.17 -5.60
N ARG A 325 -5.56 3.26 -4.91
CA ARG A 325 -6.86 2.82 -5.43
C ARG A 325 -7.21 3.53 -6.74
N ARG A 326 -7.08 4.85 -6.78
CA ARG A 326 -7.32 5.65 -8.00
C ARG A 326 -6.40 5.22 -9.14
N ASN A 327 -5.10 5.11 -8.88
CA ASN A 327 -4.11 4.72 -9.88
C ASN A 327 -4.39 3.30 -10.40
N ALA A 328 -4.77 2.36 -9.53
CA ALA A 328 -5.10 1.00 -9.93
C ALA A 328 -6.28 0.94 -10.90
N LEU A 329 -7.32 1.75 -10.67
CA LEU A 329 -8.43 1.87 -11.61
C LEU A 329 -8.02 2.47 -12.96
N ARG A 330 -7.07 3.43 -12.99
CA ARG A 330 -6.52 3.93 -14.27
C ARG A 330 -5.84 2.83 -15.07
N VAL A 331 -5.08 1.96 -14.40
CA VAL A 331 -4.45 0.79 -15.06
C VAL A 331 -5.52 -0.16 -15.60
N ALA A 332 -6.50 -0.49 -14.76
CA ALA A 332 -7.57 -1.42 -15.08
C ALA A 332 -8.36 -0.96 -16.32
N GLU A 333 -8.75 0.31 -16.38
CA GLU A 333 -9.53 0.89 -17.47
C GLU A 333 -8.79 1.04 -18.80
N VAL A 334 -7.45 1.02 -18.79
CA VAL A 334 -6.64 1.14 -20.02
C VAL A 334 -6.14 -0.21 -20.50
N TRP A 335 -5.69 -1.09 -19.61
CA TRP A 335 -4.85 -2.24 -19.98
C TRP A 335 -5.46 -3.61 -19.68
N MET A 336 -6.49 -3.69 -18.83
CA MET A 336 -6.96 -4.96 -18.27
C MET A 336 -8.26 -5.49 -18.90
N ASP A 337 -8.80 -4.82 -19.92
CA ASP A 337 -9.96 -5.28 -20.70
C ASP A 337 -11.14 -5.72 -19.80
N GLU A 338 -11.75 -6.88 -20.05
CA GLU A 338 -12.81 -7.47 -19.22
C GLU A 338 -12.35 -7.86 -17.81
N TYR A 339 -11.04 -8.05 -17.61
CA TYR A 339 -10.46 -8.42 -16.32
C TYR A 339 -10.38 -7.25 -15.34
N LYS A 340 -10.64 -6.02 -15.78
CA LYS A 340 -10.72 -4.85 -14.89
C LYS A 340 -11.64 -5.07 -13.69
N ASN A 341 -12.71 -5.85 -13.86
CA ASN A 341 -13.63 -6.20 -12.77
C ASN A 341 -12.93 -6.86 -11.58
N HIS A 342 -11.81 -7.55 -11.78
CA HIS A 342 -11.04 -8.14 -10.68
C HIS A 342 -10.38 -7.08 -9.80
N VAL A 343 -9.93 -5.96 -10.39
CA VAL A 343 -9.41 -4.81 -9.65
C VAL A 343 -10.54 -4.13 -8.86
N TYR A 344 -11.71 -3.96 -9.48
CA TYR A 344 -12.90 -3.45 -8.79
C TYR A 344 -13.32 -4.34 -7.60
N MET A 345 -13.30 -5.67 -7.79
CA MET A 345 -13.57 -6.64 -6.74
C MET A 345 -12.55 -6.56 -5.60
N ALA A 346 -11.26 -6.56 -5.93
CA ALA A 346 -10.17 -6.53 -4.94
C ALA A 346 -10.27 -5.30 -4.02
N TRP A 347 -10.54 -4.13 -4.61
CA TRP A 347 -10.70 -2.88 -3.85
C TRP A 347 -12.11 -2.68 -3.26
N ASN A 348 -13.03 -3.64 -3.43
CA ASN A 348 -14.43 -3.54 -3.01
C ASN A 348 -15.16 -2.29 -3.55
N ILE A 349 -14.98 -2.01 -4.84
CA ILE A 349 -15.53 -0.83 -5.52
C ILE A 349 -16.60 -1.30 -6.51
N PRO A 350 -17.81 -0.71 -6.54
CA PRO A 350 -18.80 -1.06 -7.55
C PRO A 350 -18.31 -0.66 -8.96
N PRO A 351 -18.50 -1.49 -10.00
CA PRO A 351 -17.96 -1.20 -11.33
C PRO A 351 -18.66 -0.01 -11.99
N GLN A 352 -19.93 0.24 -11.64
CA GLN A 352 -20.69 1.41 -12.04
C GLN A 352 -20.82 2.37 -10.85
N ASN A 353 -20.74 3.67 -11.13
CA ASN A 353 -20.91 4.73 -10.12
C ASN A 353 -19.96 4.57 -8.91
N SER A 354 -18.69 4.26 -9.17
CA SER A 354 -17.66 4.06 -8.13
C SER A 354 -17.46 5.27 -7.21
N GLY A 355 -17.87 6.47 -7.64
CA GLY A 355 -17.62 7.73 -6.91
C GLY A 355 -16.15 8.17 -6.93
N ILE A 356 -15.29 7.48 -7.67
CA ILE A 356 -13.86 7.77 -7.76
C ILE A 356 -13.57 8.44 -9.10
N ASP A 357 -13.07 9.67 -9.05
CA ASP A 357 -12.56 10.37 -10.24
C ASP A 357 -11.17 9.84 -10.61
N ILE A 358 -11.12 9.01 -11.64
CA ILE A 358 -9.87 8.45 -12.18
C ILE A 358 -9.20 9.38 -13.19
N GLY A 359 -9.78 10.53 -13.53
CA GLY A 359 -9.28 11.48 -14.51
C GLY A 359 -9.37 11.01 -15.97
N ASP A 360 -8.82 11.82 -16.89
CA ASP A 360 -8.82 11.50 -18.32
C ASP A 360 -7.84 10.36 -18.65
N LEU A 361 -8.30 9.45 -19.52
CA LEU A 361 -7.58 8.28 -20.01
C LEU A 361 -7.42 8.28 -21.54
N THR A 362 -7.88 9.33 -22.22
CA THR A 362 -7.93 9.41 -23.69
C THR A 362 -6.56 9.16 -24.33
N GLU A 363 -5.52 9.86 -23.85
CA GLU A 363 -4.16 9.70 -24.36
C GLU A 363 -3.57 8.30 -24.11
N ARG A 364 -3.87 7.68 -22.96
CA ARG A 364 -3.40 6.32 -22.63
C ARG A 364 -4.07 5.27 -23.51
N LYS A 365 -5.38 5.40 -23.77
CA LYS A 365 -6.13 4.53 -24.69
C LYS A 365 -5.67 4.73 -26.14
N ALA A 366 -5.43 5.97 -26.57
CA ALA A 366 -4.90 6.27 -27.90
C ALA A 366 -3.49 5.68 -28.09
N LEU A 367 -2.63 5.77 -27.06
CA LEU A 367 -1.31 5.15 -27.06
C LEU A 367 -1.39 3.63 -27.25
N ARG A 368 -2.25 2.94 -26.48
CA ARG A 368 -2.47 1.49 -26.61
C ARG A 368 -2.87 1.10 -28.03
N ASN A 369 -3.76 1.88 -28.64
CA ASN A 369 -4.21 1.66 -30.03
C ASN A 369 -3.09 1.90 -31.05
N ARG A 370 -2.34 3.00 -30.92
CA ARG A 370 -1.22 3.34 -31.82
C ARG A 370 -0.13 2.27 -31.83
N LEU A 371 0.15 1.68 -30.66
CA LEU A 371 1.16 0.65 -30.50
C LEU A 371 0.66 -0.76 -30.87
N GLN A 372 -0.63 -0.91 -31.21
CA GLN A 372 -1.26 -2.18 -31.56
C GLN A 372 -1.03 -3.26 -30.49
N CYS A 373 -1.20 -2.87 -29.22
CA CYS A 373 -0.91 -3.75 -28.10
C CYS A 373 -1.92 -4.92 -28.03
N LYS A 374 -1.44 -6.05 -27.53
CA LYS A 374 -2.22 -7.27 -27.31
C LYS A 374 -3.23 -7.10 -26.16
N SER A 375 -4.19 -8.03 -26.08
CA SER A 375 -5.19 -8.05 -25.00
C SER A 375 -4.60 -8.49 -23.67
N PHE A 376 -5.32 -8.23 -22.57
CA PHE A 376 -4.94 -8.72 -21.25
C PHE A 376 -5.11 -10.23 -21.12
N SER A 377 -6.09 -10.81 -21.82
CA SER A 377 -6.20 -12.27 -21.95
C SER A 377 -4.93 -12.90 -22.53
N TRP A 378 -4.32 -12.27 -23.55
CA TRP A 378 -3.03 -12.72 -24.08
C TRP A 378 -1.92 -12.60 -23.03
N PHE A 379 -1.88 -11.52 -22.27
CA PHE A 379 -0.90 -11.31 -21.20
C PHE A 379 -0.98 -12.42 -20.14
N LEU A 380 -2.17 -12.73 -19.63
CA LEU A 380 -2.37 -13.81 -18.66
C LEU A 380 -1.96 -15.16 -19.26
N ALA A 381 -2.36 -15.47 -20.49
CA ALA A 381 -2.06 -16.76 -21.11
C ALA A 381 -0.57 -16.98 -21.45
N ASN A 382 0.21 -15.92 -21.67
CA ASN A 382 1.58 -16.02 -22.21
C ASN A 382 2.67 -15.53 -21.24
N ILE A 383 2.32 -14.65 -20.31
CA ILE A 383 3.27 -13.94 -19.44
C ILE A 383 3.02 -14.26 -17.97
N TYR A 384 1.77 -14.23 -17.51
CA TYR A 384 1.42 -14.41 -16.11
C TYR A 384 0.34 -15.49 -15.94
N SER A 385 0.67 -16.71 -16.34
CA SER A 385 -0.24 -17.87 -16.36
C SER A 385 -0.69 -18.36 -14.98
N GLU A 386 0.10 -18.04 -13.97
CA GLU A 386 -0.09 -18.43 -12.58
C GLU A 386 -1.09 -17.51 -11.87
N MET A 387 -1.42 -16.34 -12.43
CA MET A 387 -2.36 -15.40 -11.85
C MET A 387 -3.78 -15.99 -11.85
N ARG A 388 -4.39 -16.12 -10.67
CA ARG A 388 -5.72 -16.71 -10.50
C ARG A 388 -6.80 -15.73 -10.95
N THR A 389 -7.76 -16.18 -11.74
CA THR A 389 -8.92 -15.37 -12.18
C THR A 389 -10.19 -15.76 -11.43
N TYR A 390 -11.09 -14.79 -11.24
CA TYR A 390 -12.34 -14.89 -10.49
C TYR A 390 -13.54 -14.56 -11.39
N SER A 391 -13.58 -15.16 -12.58
CA SER A 391 -14.62 -14.90 -13.59
C SER A 391 -15.98 -15.50 -13.26
N ASP A 392 -16.06 -16.37 -12.25
CA ASP A 392 -17.27 -17.02 -11.76
C ASP A 392 -17.96 -16.25 -10.62
N THR A 393 -17.40 -15.12 -10.19
CA THR A 393 -18.01 -14.24 -9.18
C THR A 393 -19.28 -13.59 -9.71
N VAL A 394 -20.39 -13.81 -8.99
CA VAL A 394 -21.72 -13.26 -9.29
C VAL A 394 -21.98 -11.97 -8.52
N ALA A 395 -21.54 -11.92 -7.26
CA ALA A 395 -21.68 -10.75 -6.40
C ALA A 395 -20.48 -10.64 -5.47
N TYR A 396 -20.14 -9.42 -5.06
CA TYR A 396 -19.12 -9.16 -4.06
C TYR A 396 -19.49 -7.93 -3.23
N GLY A 397 -18.90 -7.81 -2.05
CA GLY A 397 -19.17 -6.70 -1.16
C GLY A 397 -18.76 -7.00 0.27
N VAL A 398 -19.37 -6.28 1.21
CA VAL A 398 -19.40 -6.66 2.62
C VAL A 398 -20.71 -7.35 2.95
N LEU A 399 -20.65 -8.36 3.81
CA LEU A 399 -21.86 -9.05 4.30
C LEU A 399 -22.26 -8.49 5.67
N LYS A 400 -23.44 -7.88 5.73
CA LYS A 400 -24.03 -7.29 6.94
C LYS A 400 -25.33 -7.99 7.29
N ASN A 401 -25.64 -8.04 8.58
CA ASN A 401 -26.94 -8.52 9.06
C ASN A 401 -27.76 -7.34 9.61
N THR A 402 -29.07 -7.35 9.38
CA THR A 402 -29.97 -6.26 9.82
C THR A 402 -30.09 -6.14 11.33
N LEU A 403 -29.79 -7.20 12.10
CA LEU A 403 -29.77 -7.16 13.57
C LEU A 403 -28.63 -6.29 14.11
N ARG A 404 -27.49 -6.24 13.39
CA ARG A 404 -26.28 -5.49 13.75
C ARG A 404 -25.64 -4.93 12.49
N SER A 405 -26.18 -3.83 12.00
CA SER A 405 -25.73 -3.17 10.76
C SER A 405 -24.35 -2.52 10.86
N ASP A 406 -23.86 -2.34 12.09
CA ASP A 406 -22.52 -1.87 12.42
C ASP A 406 -21.46 -2.98 12.30
N LEU A 407 -21.87 -4.26 12.32
CA LEU A 407 -20.99 -5.42 12.24
C LEU A 407 -21.05 -6.08 10.86
N CYS A 408 -19.87 -6.47 10.37
CA CYS A 408 -19.66 -7.15 9.11
C CYS A 408 -19.07 -8.53 9.36
N LEU A 409 -19.40 -9.49 8.49
CA LEU A 409 -18.66 -10.74 8.38
C LEU A 409 -17.22 -10.43 7.98
N ASP A 410 -16.28 -11.00 8.71
CA ASP A 410 -14.86 -10.77 8.55
C ASP A 410 -14.13 -12.12 8.56
N GLN A 411 -13.05 -12.24 7.78
CA GLN A 411 -12.19 -13.43 7.79
C GLN A 411 -11.63 -13.74 9.18
N GLY A 412 -11.36 -12.70 9.97
CA GLY A 412 -10.64 -12.78 11.23
C GLY A 412 -9.16 -13.13 11.06
N PRO A 413 -8.48 -13.44 12.17
CA PRO A 413 -7.07 -13.83 12.16
C PRO A 413 -6.85 -15.10 11.32
N ASP A 414 -5.80 -15.08 10.48
CA ASP A 414 -5.48 -16.20 9.60
C ASP A 414 -5.16 -17.52 10.31
N SER A 415 -4.69 -17.45 11.57
CA SER A 415 -4.34 -18.61 12.39
C SER A 415 -5.53 -19.50 12.71
N ASP A 416 -6.72 -18.92 12.85
CA ASP A 416 -7.84 -19.58 13.49
C ASP A 416 -8.74 -20.26 12.45
N ASN A 417 -8.74 -19.73 11.22
CA ASN A 417 -9.59 -20.21 10.12
C ASN A 417 -11.06 -20.29 10.54
N ILE A 418 -11.50 -19.31 11.34
CA ILE A 418 -12.84 -19.14 11.86
C ILE A 418 -13.25 -17.70 11.52
N PRO A 419 -14.32 -17.50 10.73
CA PRO A 419 -14.78 -16.16 10.43
C PRO A 419 -15.34 -15.51 11.69
N ILE A 420 -15.18 -14.20 11.81
CA ILE A 420 -15.63 -13.41 12.96
C ILE A 420 -16.64 -12.33 12.52
N LEU A 421 -17.16 -11.61 13.51
CA LEU A 421 -17.87 -10.36 13.30
C LEU A 421 -16.98 -9.22 13.75
N TYR A 422 -16.90 -8.18 12.94
CA TYR A 422 -16.09 -7.01 13.24
C TYR A 422 -16.77 -5.73 12.77
N ILE A 423 -16.34 -4.59 13.31
CA ILE A 423 -16.86 -3.28 12.92
C ILE A 423 -16.67 -3.09 11.42
N CYS A 424 -17.76 -2.76 10.71
CA CYS A 424 -17.74 -2.59 9.28
C CYS A 424 -16.80 -1.44 8.85
N HIS A 425 -15.75 -1.76 8.10
CA HIS A 425 -14.85 -0.79 7.47
C HIS A 425 -14.79 -0.92 5.94
N GLY A 426 -15.38 -1.96 5.35
CA GLY A 426 -15.56 -2.03 3.90
C GLY A 426 -14.30 -2.33 3.09
N MET A 427 -13.25 -2.80 3.76
CA MET A 427 -11.97 -3.16 3.15
C MET A 427 -11.65 -4.61 3.52
N THR A 428 -10.70 -5.20 2.81
CA THR A 428 -10.06 -6.44 3.24
C THR A 428 -9.68 -6.37 4.73
N PRO A 429 -9.98 -7.40 5.55
CA PRO A 429 -10.43 -8.73 5.14
C PRO A 429 -11.96 -8.96 5.19
N GLN A 430 -12.79 -7.92 5.13
CA GLN A 430 -14.26 -8.01 5.14
C GLN A 430 -14.89 -8.28 3.77
N ASN A 431 -14.09 -8.37 2.72
CA ASN A 431 -14.61 -8.60 1.38
C ASN A 431 -15.13 -10.03 1.28
N VAL A 432 -16.34 -10.18 0.73
CA VAL A 432 -17.01 -11.45 0.49
C VAL A 432 -17.31 -11.55 -0.99
N TYR A 433 -17.04 -12.71 -1.60
CA TYR A 433 -17.31 -13.00 -3.00
C TYR A 433 -18.22 -14.23 -3.10
N TYR A 434 -19.33 -14.07 -3.79
CA TYR A 434 -20.30 -15.13 -4.03
C TYR A 434 -20.22 -15.62 -5.47
N THR A 435 -19.94 -16.91 -5.67
CA THR A 435 -19.70 -17.48 -6.99
C THR A 435 -20.93 -18.16 -7.59
N ASN A 436 -20.90 -18.42 -8.90
CA ASN A 436 -21.97 -19.14 -9.59
C ASN A 436 -22.12 -20.61 -9.11
N THR A 437 -21.09 -21.17 -8.48
CA THR A 437 -21.13 -22.47 -7.82
C THR A 437 -21.70 -22.41 -6.40
N GLN A 438 -22.21 -21.24 -6.01
CA GLN A 438 -22.83 -20.97 -4.71
C GLN A 438 -21.85 -21.09 -3.55
N GLN A 439 -20.60 -20.68 -3.75
CA GLN A 439 -19.57 -20.65 -2.71
C GLN A 439 -19.39 -19.21 -2.22
N LEU A 440 -19.06 -19.06 -0.93
CA LEU A 440 -18.73 -17.78 -0.31
C LEU A 440 -17.24 -17.77 0.01
N HIS A 441 -16.49 -16.92 -0.68
CA HIS A 441 -15.08 -16.65 -0.44
C HIS A 441 -14.96 -15.41 0.45
N LEU A 442 -14.05 -15.41 1.42
CA LEU A 442 -13.85 -14.31 2.35
C LEU A 442 -12.39 -13.83 2.30
N GLY A 443 -12.19 -12.53 2.39
CA GLY A 443 -10.89 -11.88 2.53
C GLY A 443 -10.24 -11.44 1.22
N VAL A 444 -8.91 -11.63 1.13
CA VAL A 444 -8.12 -11.22 -0.03
C VAL A 444 -8.40 -12.15 -1.21
N LEU A 445 -8.48 -11.59 -2.42
CA LEU A 445 -8.39 -12.41 -3.63
C LEU A 445 -6.98 -12.99 -3.75
N SER A 446 -6.85 -14.29 -3.44
CA SER A 446 -5.63 -15.07 -3.67
C SER A 446 -5.05 -14.75 -5.07
N PRO A 447 -3.79 -14.28 -5.16
CA PRO A 447 -3.25 -13.77 -6.41
C PRO A 447 -2.81 -14.85 -7.37
N THR A 448 -2.24 -15.95 -6.88
CA THR A 448 -1.79 -17.04 -7.73
C THR A 448 -2.55 -18.35 -7.49
N ILE A 449 -2.48 -19.25 -8.46
CA ILE A 449 -3.14 -20.56 -8.38
C ILE A 449 -2.48 -21.46 -7.31
N ASP A 450 -1.20 -21.23 -7.03
CA ASP A 450 -0.41 -22.00 -6.07
C ASP A 450 -0.48 -21.44 -4.63
N ASP A 451 -1.10 -20.27 -4.42
CA ASP A 451 -1.32 -19.73 -3.08
C ASP A 451 -2.48 -20.47 -2.37
N ASP A 452 -2.23 -20.94 -1.15
CA ASP A 452 -3.19 -21.67 -0.31
C ASP A 452 -4.24 -20.76 0.37
N ASP A 453 -4.23 -19.46 0.06
CA ASP A 453 -5.04 -18.43 0.73
C ASP A 453 -6.46 -18.29 0.16
N ASN A 454 -6.83 -19.08 -0.85
CA ASN A 454 -8.20 -19.07 -1.39
C ASN A 454 -9.16 -19.82 -0.47
N LYS A 455 -9.64 -19.16 0.59
CA LYS A 455 -10.52 -19.73 1.61
C LYS A 455 -12.01 -19.53 1.29
N CYS A 456 -12.81 -20.58 1.49
CA CYS A 456 -14.28 -20.55 1.43
C CYS A 456 -14.90 -20.83 2.79
N LEU A 457 -16.12 -20.31 2.99
CA LEU A 457 -16.96 -20.65 4.12
C LEU A 457 -17.48 -22.09 4.02
N VAL A 458 -17.22 -22.87 5.07
CA VAL A 458 -17.61 -24.28 5.16
C VAL A 458 -18.35 -24.56 6.46
N ASP A 459 -19.45 -25.30 6.39
CA ASP A 459 -20.09 -25.94 7.55
C ASP A 459 -19.27 -27.17 7.98
N VAL A 460 -18.56 -27.05 9.10
CA VAL A 460 -17.85 -28.15 9.77
C VAL A 460 -18.55 -28.46 11.08
N ASN A 461 -19.40 -29.48 11.08
CA ASN A 461 -20.17 -29.91 12.26
C ASN A 461 -20.97 -28.76 12.91
N SER A 462 -21.70 -28.00 12.10
CA SER A 462 -22.50 -26.84 12.54
C SER A 462 -21.65 -25.69 13.09
N ARG A 463 -20.38 -25.61 12.70
CA ARG A 463 -19.49 -24.49 13.01
C ARG A 463 -18.97 -23.88 11.71
N PRO A 464 -19.04 -22.55 11.56
CA PRO A 464 -18.50 -21.88 10.39
C PRO A 464 -16.97 -21.94 10.44
N ARG A 465 -16.35 -22.39 9.34
CA ARG A 465 -14.89 -22.43 9.18
C ARG A 465 -14.50 -21.89 7.82
N LEU A 466 -13.29 -21.36 7.73
CA LEU A 466 -12.67 -20.96 6.48
C LEU A 466 -11.65 -22.01 6.09
N LEU A 467 -11.87 -22.68 4.97
CA LEU A 467 -10.97 -23.73 4.47
C LEU A 467 -10.64 -23.47 3.01
N GLU A 468 -9.46 -23.91 2.59
CA GLU A 468 -9.05 -23.85 1.20
C GLU A 468 -10.14 -24.49 0.30
N CYS A 469 -10.60 -23.74 -0.71
CA CYS A 469 -11.74 -24.12 -1.53
C CYS A 469 -11.53 -25.46 -2.25
N SER A 470 -10.30 -25.68 -2.73
CA SER A 470 -9.94 -26.88 -3.47
C SER A 470 -9.99 -28.11 -2.57
N TYR A 471 -9.42 -28.00 -1.36
CA TYR A 471 -9.48 -29.03 -0.33
C TYR A 471 -10.93 -29.35 0.08
N ALA A 472 -11.72 -28.33 0.40
CA ALA A 472 -13.11 -28.50 0.81
C ALA A 472 -13.95 -29.18 -0.28
N THR A 473 -13.70 -28.83 -1.54
CA THR A 473 -14.33 -29.46 -2.72
C THR A 473 -13.91 -30.91 -2.86
N ALA A 474 -12.61 -31.22 -2.81
CA ALA A 474 -12.07 -32.57 -2.93
C ALA A 474 -12.60 -33.50 -1.83
N LYS A 475 -12.74 -32.99 -0.60
CA LYS A 475 -13.31 -33.71 0.55
C LYS A 475 -14.85 -33.71 0.58
N ARG A 476 -15.51 -33.16 -0.46
CA ARG A 476 -16.97 -33.07 -0.58
C ARG A 476 -17.63 -32.44 0.65
N MET A 477 -16.99 -31.42 1.23
CA MET A 477 -17.48 -30.72 2.42
C MET A 477 -18.74 -29.88 2.10
N LYS A 478 -19.27 -29.21 3.11
CA LYS A 478 -20.51 -28.42 3.02
C LYS A 478 -20.20 -26.95 2.75
N LEU A 479 -19.71 -26.64 1.55
CA LEU A 479 -19.31 -25.29 1.13
C LEU A 479 -20.30 -24.58 0.19
N ALA A 480 -21.43 -25.21 -0.13
CA ALA A 480 -22.44 -24.64 -1.03
C ALA A 480 -23.56 -23.96 -0.23
N TRP A 481 -23.78 -22.68 -0.50
CA TRP A 481 -24.67 -21.78 0.23
C TRP A 481 -25.68 -21.13 -0.72
N GLN A 482 -26.96 -21.42 -0.52
CA GLN A 482 -28.03 -20.69 -1.19
C GLN A 482 -28.17 -19.31 -0.55
N PHE A 483 -27.94 -18.26 -1.35
CA PHE A 483 -27.99 -16.88 -0.92
C PHE A 483 -28.71 -16.00 -1.95
N THR A 484 -29.55 -15.09 -1.44
CA THR A 484 -30.15 -13.98 -2.18
C THR A 484 -30.06 -12.72 -1.32
N GLN A 485 -29.82 -11.56 -1.93
CA GLN A 485 -29.73 -10.29 -1.21
C GLN A 485 -30.98 -10.05 -0.35
N GLY A 486 -30.78 -9.76 0.95
CA GLY A 486 -31.86 -9.57 1.92
C GLY A 486 -32.52 -10.86 2.44
N GLY A 487 -32.07 -12.03 1.96
CA GLY A 487 -32.55 -13.34 2.42
C GLY A 487 -31.58 -14.03 3.38
N SER A 488 -31.92 -15.27 3.75
CA SER A 488 -31.06 -16.14 4.55
C SER A 488 -29.89 -16.70 3.73
N ILE A 489 -28.84 -17.16 4.44
CA ILE A 489 -27.72 -17.90 3.87
C ILE A 489 -27.85 -19.35 4.32
N GLU A 490 -28.40 -20.21 3.46
CA GLU A 490 -28.71 -21.61 3.78
C GLU A 490 -27.68 -22.55 3.15
N ASN A 491 -27.09 -23.45 3.93
CA ASN A 491 -26.24 -24.50 3.41
C ASN A 491 -27.06 -25.56 2.67
N ARG A 492 -26.71 -25.85 1.41
CA ARG A 492 -27.50 -26.79 0.58
C ARG A 492 -27.53 -28.22 1.12
N LYS A 493 -26.46 -28.65 1.80
CA LYS A 493 -26.32 -30.03 2.29
C LYS A 493 -26.91 -30.21 3.69
N SER A 494 -26.59 -29.34 4.64
CA SER A 494 -27.10 -29.46 6.01
C SER A 494 -28.47 -28.87 6.23
N LYS A 495 -28.96 -28.00 5.33
CA LYS A 495 -30.22 -27.27 5.50
C LYS A 495 -30.22 -26.36 6.74
N HIS A 496 -29.03 -26.01 7.21
CA HIS A 496 -28.80 -25.06 8.29
C HIS A 496 -28.45 -23.70 7.70
N CYS A 497 -28.80 -22.64 8.42
CA CYS A 497 -28.49 -21.26 8.06
C CYS A 497 -27.28 -20.75 8.84
N LEU A 498 -26.50 -19.87 8.21
CA LEU A 498 -25.53 -19.03 8.90
C LEU A 498 -26.29 -17.89 9.59
N GLU A 499 -26.25 -17.83 10.92
CA GLU A 499 -27.01 -16.88 11.73
C GLU A 499 -26.14 -16.16 12.75
N LEU A 500 -26.64 -15.00 13.20
CA LEU A 500 -26.13 -14.29 14.37
C LEU A 500 -26.83 -14.81 15.62
N VAL A 501 -26.05 -15.22 16.61
CA VAL A 501 -26.56 -15.68 17.91
C VAL A 501 -25.96 -14.79 19.00
N GLU A 502 -26.80 -14.32 19.91
CA GLU A 502 -26.35 -13.57 21.08
C GLU A 502 -25.36 -14.40 21.90
N ASN A 503 -24.23 -13.79 22.26
CA ASN A 503 -23.24 -14.38 23.15
C ASN A 503 -22.57 -13.27 23.97
N SER A 504 -22.93 -13.18 25.25
CA SER A 504 -22.41 -12.19 26.20
C SER A 504 -20.90 -12.32 26.49
N GLU A 505 -20.27 -13.44 26.13
CA GLU A 505 -18.83 -13.65 26.30
C GLU A 505 -18.01 -13.04 25.14
N THR A 506 -18.66 -12.67 24.03
CA THR A 506 -17.98 -12.06 22.87
C THR A 506 -17.97 -10.54 22.98
N GLU A 507 -16.91 -9.91 22.46
CA GLU A 507 -16.68 -8.46 22.52
C GLU A 507 -17.89 -7.65 22.03
N PHE A 508 -18.55 -8.11 20.97
CA PHE A 508 -19.69 -7.43 20.36
C PHE A 508 -21.05 -8.02 20.75
N GLY A 509 -21.11 -8.96 21.69
CA GLY A 509 -22.34 -9.58 22.18
C GLY A 509 -23.02 -10.56 21.21
N TYR A 510 -22.39 -10.86 20.06
CA TYR A 510 -22.91 -11.74 19.02
C TYR A 510 -21.80 -12.62 18.44
N GLN A 511 -22.17 -13.83 18.03
CA GLN A 511 -21.30 -14.76 17.33
C GLN A 511 -21.97 -15.37 16.09
N LEU A 512 -21.16 -15.82 15.14
CA LEU A 512 -21.63 -16.59 13.99
C LEU A 512 -21.89 -18.04 14.39
N ALA A 513 -23.06 -18.55 14.04
CA ALA A 513 -23.43 -19.94 14.23
C ALA A 513 -24.05 -20.53 12.96
N ILE A 514 -23.92 -21.86 12.81
CA ILE A 514 -24.65 -22.59 11.77
C ILE A 514 -25.70 -23.45 12.49
N GLN A 515 -26.97 -23.09 12.32
CA GLN A 515 -28.07 -23.72 13.05
C GLN A 515 -29.30 -23.91 12.17
N LYS A 516 -30.35 -24.56 12.69
CA LYS A 516 -31.62 -24.66 11.95
C LYS A 516 -32.10 -23.26 11.61
N CYS A 517 -32.47 -23.05 10.34
CA CYS A 517 -32.94 -21.76 9.87
C CYS A 517 -34.14 -21.28 10.70
N SER A 518 -34.01 -20.10 11.30
CA SER A 518 -35.02 -19.51 12.19
C SER A 518 -36.30 -19.06 11.46
N GLY A 519 -36.39 -19.27 10.14
CA GLY A 519 -37.46 -18.77 9.27
C GLY A 519 -37.47 -17.22 9.23
N PRO A 520 -38.22 -16.59 8.31
CA PRO A 520 -38.67 -15.23 8.59
C PRO A 520 -39.45 -15.32 9.90
N LEU A 521 -39.02 -14.58 10.93
CA LEU A 521 -39.71 -14.55 12.22
C LEU A 521 -41.22 -14.46 11.96
N PRO A 522 -42.05 -15.41 12.45
CA PRO A 522 -43.49 -15.20 12.44
C PRO A 522 -43.73 -14.00 13.35
N VAL A 523 -44.02 -12.85 12.74
CA VAL A 523 -44.55 -11.70 13.45
C VAL A 523 -45.87 -12.15 14.06
N SER A 524 -45.83 -12.57 15.33
CA SER A 524 -47.04 -12.73 16.12
C SER A 524 -47.69 -11.36 16.17
N ALA A 525 -48.86 -11.24 15.56
CA ALA A 525 -49.67 -10.04 15.55
C ALA A 525 -49.89 -9.55 17.00
N ARG A 526 -49.08 -8.57 17.41
CA ARG A 526 -49.53 -7.55 18.36
C ARG A 526 -49.91 -6.35 17.52
N HIS A 527 -51.13 -5.87 17.77
CA HIS A 527 -51.80 -4.81 17.03
C HIS A 527 -50.86 -3.71 16.55
N LEU A 528 -50.78 -3.56 15.23
CA LEU A 528 -50.42 -2.30 14.59
C LEU A 528 -51.61 -1.36 14.72
N THR A 529 -51.61 -0.52 15.75
CA THR A 529 -52.20 0.81 15.63
C THR A 529 -51.19 1.70 14.91
N ASP A 530 -51.69 2.47 13.95
CA ASP A 530 -50.99 3.56 13.27
C ASP A 530 -50.10 4.36 14.23
N GLY A 531 -48.84 4.55 13.84
CA GLY A 531 -47.89 5.38 14.58
C GLY A 531 -46.62 5.61 13.77
N LYS A 532 -46.57 6.72 13.03
CA LYS A 532 -45.29 7.32 12.63
C LYS A 532 -44.63 7.81 13.91
N ASP A 533 -43.72 7.03 14.49
CA ASP A 533 -42.86 7.52 15.57
C ASP A 533 -41.47 7.86 15.03
N ALA A 534 -41.14 9.15 15.09
CA ALA A 534 -39.80 9.65 14.88
C ALA A 534 -38.88 9.06 15.96
N GLN A 535 -37.75 8.49 15.55
CA GLN A 535 -36.74 7.93 16.45
C GLN A 535 -36.21 9.05 17.37
N HIS A 536 -36.53 8.98 18.66
CA HIS A 536 -36.09 9.95 19.66
C HIS A 536 -34.66 9.62 20.11
N PHE A 537 -33.83 10.64 20.37
CA PHE A 537 -32.48 10.47 20.89
C PHE A 537 -32.50 9.78 22.28
N ASP A 538 -31.73 8.71 22.44
CA ASP A 538 -31.59 8.02 23.72
C ASP A 538 -30.66 8.80 24.65
N THR A 539 -31.24 9.42 25.67
CA THR A 539 -30.51 10.25 26.64
C THR A 539 -29.52 9.46 27.51
N SER A 540 -29.63 8.13 27.58
CA SER A 540 -28.64 7.28 28.29
C SER A 540 -27.24 7.39 27.67
N LEU A 541 -27.14 7.73 26.38
CA LEU A 541 -25.88 7.95 25.69
C LEU A 541 -25.09 9.15 26.23
N LEU A 542 -25.74 10.09 26.93
CA LEU A 542 -25.07 11.25 27.53
C LEU A 542 -24.05 10.87 28.62
N GLU A 543 -24.16 9.67 29.20
CA GLU A 543 -23.18 9.16 30.16
C GLU A 543 -21.83 8.83 29.51
N PHE A 544 -21.83 8.52 28.21
CA PHE A 544 -20.66 8.10 27.45
C PHE A 544 -20.17 9.15 26.45
N LEU A 545 -21.03 10.07 26.04
CA LEU A 545 -20.74 11.07 25.02
C LEU A 545 -20.01 12.29 25.62
N VAL A 546 -18.84 12.57 25.06
CA VAL A 546 -18.07 13.79 25.34
C VAL A 546 -17.79 14.54 24.04
N CYS A 547 -17.67 15.86 24.15
CA CYS A 547 -17.32 16.73 23.03
C CYS A 547 -15.98 16.27 22.42
N PRO A 548 -15.91 16.02 21.10
CA PRO A 548 -14.69 15.52 20.47
C PRO A 548 -13.55 16.54 20.54
N LEU A 549 -13.89 17.83 20.66
CA LEU A 549 -12.95 18.95 20.74
C LEU A 549 -12.51 19.25 22.18
N SER A 550 -13.43 19.41 23.15
CA SER A 550 -13.07 19.79 24.54
C SER A 550 -12.96 18.61 25.51
N LYS A 551 -13.40 17.41 25.11
CA LYS A 551 -13.50 16.21 25.96
C LYS A 551 -14.38 16.38 27.21
N LYS A 552 -15.24 17.40 27.24
CA LYS A 552 -16.24 17.62 28.30
C LYS A 552 -17.58 17.01 27.95
N GLN A 553 -18.41 16.78 28.97
CA GLN A 553 -19.80 16.34 28.80
C GLN A 553 -20.59 17.31 27.92
N LEU A 554 -21.55 16.74 27.21
CA LEU A 554 -22.48 17.48 26.34
C LEU A 554 -23.86 17.50 26.99
N ARG A 555 -24.60 18.58 26.76
CA ARG A 555 -25.98 18.71 27.19
C ARG A 555 -26.90 18.50 26.00
N TYR A 556 -27.87 17.60 26.11
CA TYR A 556 -28.91 17.46 25.09
C TYR A 556 -29.93 18.61 25.19
N GLU A 557 -30.18 19.27 24.06
CA GLU A 557 -31.23 20.29 23.90
C GLU A 557 -32.37 19.70 23.07
N VAL A 558 -33.46 19.36 23.76
CA VAL A 558 -34.62 18.68 23.18
C VAL A 558 -35.30 19.54 22.11
N ASN A 559 -35.33 20.87 22.28
CA ASN A 559 -36.06 21.77 21.39
C ASN A 559 -35.41 21.90 20.00
N THR A 560 -34.09 21.79 19.94
CA THR A 560 -33.34 21.87 18.67
C THR A 560 -32.81 20.52 18.20
N ASN A 561 -33.00 19.47 19.01
CA ASN A 561 -32.48 18.12 18.79
C ASN A 561 -30.95 18.11 18.57
N GLU A 562 -30.22 18.76 19.49
CA GLU A 562 -28.77 18.97 19.40
C GLU A 562 -28.04 18.61 20.71
N LEU A 563 -26.77 18.24 20.63
CA LEU A 563 -25.85 18.12 21.76
C LEU A 563 -24.98 19.37 21.87
N ILE A 564 -25.11 20.10 22.98
CA ILE A 564 -24.48 21.39 23.20
C ILE A 564 -23.24 21.24 24.07
N ASN A 565 -22.15 21.87 23.62
CA ASN A 565 -20.97 22.17 24.41
C ASN A 565 -20.96 23.65 24.79
N GLU A 566 -21.29 23.96 26.04
CA GLU A 566 -21.41 25.34 26.56
C GLU A 566 -20.04 26.06 26.65
N GLU A 567 -18.95 25.31 26.80
CA GLU A 567 -17.60 25.85 26.93
C GLU A 567 -17.12 26.46 25.61
N LEU A 568 -17.23 25.67 24.53
CA LEU A 568 -16.84 26.04 23.18
C LEU A 568 -17.95 26.78 22.42
N GLY A 569 -19.18 26.81 22.95
CA GLY A 569 -20.33 27.44 22.30
C GLY A 569 -20.66 26.77 20.97
N ILE A 570 -20.71 25.44 20.93
CA ILE A 570 -21.00 24.65 19.72
C ILE A 570 -22.11 23.63 19.98
N ALA A 571 -22.93 23.37 18.96
CA ALA A 571 -23.99 22.37 18.94
C ALA A 571 -23.71 21.32 17.86
N TYR A 572 -23.88 20.05 18.20
CA TYR A 572 -23.86 18.92 17.27
C TYR A 572 -25.30 18.47 16.99
N PRO A 573 -25.74 18.37 15.72
CA PRO A 573 -27.10 17.95 15.41
C PRO A 573 -27.28 16.45 15.66
N ILE A 574 -28.48 16.06 16.07
CA ILE A 574 -28.91 14.66 16.13
C ILE A 574 -29.81 14.38 14.93
N ILE A 575 -29.43 13.39 14.13
CA ILE A 575 -30.12 13.01 12.89
C ILE A 575 -30.59 11.57 13.07
N ASP A 576 -31.89 11.33 12.94
CA ASP A 576 -32.52 10.01 13.11
C ASP A 576 -32.17 9.32 14.46
N GLY A 577 -32.07 10.11 15.54
CA GLY A 577 -31.73 9.63 16.87
C GLY A 577 -30.23 9.38 17.11
N ILE A 578 -29.36 9.67 16.13
CA ILE A 578 -27.91 9.50 16.23
C ILE A 578 -27.19 10.87 16.26
N PRO A 579 -26.36 11.15 17.27
CA PRO A 579 -25.55 12.37 17.31
C PRO A 579 -24.50 12.42 16.21
N ASN A 580 -24.52 13.46 15.37
CA ASN A 580 -23.44 13.74 14.42
C ASN A 580 -22.30 14.49 15.13
N MET A 581 -21.32 13.74 15.62
CA MET A 581 -20.20 14.23 16.42
C MET A 581 -18.96 14.63 15.59
N ILE A 582 -19.14 14.92 14.30
CA ILE A 582 -18.05 15.35 13.42
C ILE A 582 -17.71 16.83 13.72
N PRO A 583 -16.45 17.18 14.07
CA PRO A 583 -16.10 18.55 14.45
C PRO A 583 -16.42 19.63 13.39
N THR A 584 -16.38 19.30 12.11
CA THR A 584 -16.72 20.22 11.01
C THR A 584 -18.22 20.47 10.86
N ASP A 585 -19.05 19.58 11.40
CA ASP A 585 -20.51 19.64 11.30
C ASP A 585 -21.13 20.33 12.53
N ALA A 586 -20.28 20.75 13.47
CA ALA A 586 -20.68 21.50 14.66
C ALA A 586 -21.08 22.93 14.32
N ARG A 587 -22.25 23.36 14.78
CA ARG A 587 -22.77 24.71 14.59
C ARG A 587 -22.38 25.61 15.75
N LEU A 588 -21.86 26.80 15.48
CA LEU A 588 -21.58 27.80 16.52
C LEU A 588 -22.89 28.35 17.14
N ILE A 589 -22.91 28.44 18.46
CA ILE A 589 -23.99 29.03 19.27
C ILE A 589 -23.46 30.37 19.81
N LYS A 590 -24.20 31.47 19.57
CA LYS A 590 -23.84 32.78 20.13
C LYS A 590 -23.99 32.74 21.65
N LYS A 591 -22.93 33.09 22.38
CA LYS A 591 -23.00 33.38 23.82
C LYS A 591 -23.69 34.74 24.00
N ASP A 592 -24.91 34.76 24.54
CA ASP A 592 -25.48 35.99 25.10
C ASP A 592 -24.71 36.32 26.40
N PRO A 593 -24.24 37.56 26.59
CA PRO A 593 -23.63 37.98 27.83
C PRO A 593 -24.70 38.25 28.88
N GLU A 594 -24.46 37.75 30.10
CA GLU A 594 -25.18 38.00 31.36
C GLU A 594 -26.33 37.03 31.73
N THR A 595 -26.00 36.07 32.61
CA THR A 595 -26.86 35.79 33.78
C THR A 595 -26.02 35.24 34.95
N PRO A 596 -26.21 35.69 36.20
CA PRO A 596 -25.27 35.44 37.29
C PRO A 596 -25.46 34.07 37.95
N VAL A 597 -24.36 33.37 38.21
CA VAL A 597 -24.30 32.12 38.98
C VAL A 597 -24.67 32.40 40.45
N LYS A 598 -25.71 31.76 40.97
CA LYS A 598 -25.94 31.65 42.42
C LYS A 598 -25.01 30.57 43.01
N PRO A 599 -24.33 30.83 44.14
CA PRO A 599 -23.44 29.84 44.75
C PRO A 599 -24.24 28.73 45.45
N ALA A 600 -23.77 27.50 45.27
CA ALA A 600 -24.29 26.29 45.90
C ALA A 600 -24.10 26.36 47.43
N GLN A 601 -25.19 26.10 48.16
CA GLN A 601 -25.16 25.84 49.59
C GLN A 601 -24.58 24.44 49.85
N GLN A 602 -23.65 24.38 50.80
CA GLN A 602 -23.16 23.16 51.43
C GLN A 602 -24.29 22.46 52.19
N ALA A 603 -24.45 21.16 51.97
CA ALA A 603 -24.86 20.16 52.94
C ALA A 603 -24.36 18.79 52.48
#